data_AF-A0A538FB67-F1
#
_entry.id   AF-A0A538FB67-F1
#
_cell.length_a   1.000
_cell.length_b   1.000
_cell.length_c   1.000
_cell.angle_alpha   90.00
_cell.angle_beta   90.00
_cell.angle_gamma   90.00
#
_symmetry.space_group_name_H-M   'P 1'
#
loop_
_entity.id
_entity.type
_entity.pdbx_description
1 polymer ?
#
loop_
_entity_poly.entity_id
_entity_poly.type
_entity_poly.pdbx_seq_one_letter_code
_entity_poly.pdbx_strand_id
1 'polypeptide(L)'
;MNGRSPAQVYAFVVGGTLVIAGIIGFFYSAAFDSPGKVHDVFGVLSVNGWHNVVHIVTGALGLLSLGYAASRAYALGLGVVYIAIAVWGFIIGNHESILGFIPVNTEDSVLHAIIGVTGLAAYAVTPAGPEPATAPPAPAGS
;
A
#
# COMPACT_ATOMS: atom_id res chain seq x y z
N MET A 1 14.33 15.61 17.54
CA MET A 1 13.71 14.26 17.48
C MET A 1 14.46 13.50 16.39
N ASN A 2 15.46 12.69 16.74
CA ASN A 2 16.36 12.05 15.78
C ASN A 2 15.90 10.63 15.37
N GLY A 3 14.59 10.44 15.16
CA GLY A 3 14.00 9.15 14.79
C GLY A 3 13.24 9.23 13.47
N ARG A 4 13.17 8.12 12.74
CA ARG A 4 12.28 7.98 11.57
C ARG A 4 10.83 8.23 12.00
N SER A 5 10.05 8.97 11.21
CA SER A 5 8.63 9.18 11.47
C SER A 5 7.83 7.86 11.33
N PRO A 6 6.64 7.76 11.93
CA PRO A 6 5.77 6.60 11.74
C PRO A 6 5.48 6.30 10.27
N ALA A 7 5.26 7.33 9.44
CA ALA A 7 5.09 7.15 8.00
C ALA A 7 6.33 6.58 7.30
N GLN A 8 7.54 6.99 7.71
CA GLN A 8 8.79 6.43 7.17
C GLN A 8 8.97 4.96 7.57
N VAL A 9 8.63 4.61 8.82
CA VAL A 9 8.64 3.22 9.29
C VAL A 9 7.63 2.38 8.52
N TYR A 10 6.41 2.88 8.35
CA TYR A 10 5.38 2.23 7.54
C TYR A 10 5.85 2.01 6.09
N ALA A 11 6.35 3.06 5.43
CA ALA A 11 6.81 2.98 4.04
C ALA A 11 7.94 1.97 3.86
N PHE A 12 8.87 1.89 4.82
CA PHE A 12 9.95 0.91 4.79
C PHE A 12 9.46 -0.52 5.03
N VAL A 13 8.71 -0.75 6.10
CA VAL A 13 8.27 -2.09 6.52
C VAL A 13 7.26 -2.65 5.52
N VAL A 14 6.16 -1.93 5.28
CA VAL A 14 5.11 -2.38 4.36
C VAL A 14 5.64 -2.42 2.93
N GLY A 15 6.43 -1.42 2.52
CA GLY A 15 7.05 -1.40 1.20
C GLY A 15 7.93 -2.63 0.96
N GLY A 16 8.81 -2.95 1.92
CA GLY A 16 9.66 -4.14 1.88
C GLY A 16 8.85 -5.44 1.88
N THR A 17 7.85 -5.55 2.75
CA THR A 17 6.98 -6.73 2.83
C THR A 17 6.25 -6.98 1.52
N LEU A 18 5.70 -5.95 0.87
CA LEU A 18 4.98 -6.08 -0.40
C LEU A 18 5.91 -6.52 -1.54
N VAL A 19 7.12 -5.97 -1.63
CA VAL A 19 8.13 -6.43 -2.61
C VAL A 19 8.45 -7.90 -2.41
N ILE A 20 8.75 -8.31 -1.17
CA ILE A 20 9.08 -9.70 -0.84
C ILE A 20 7.89 -10.61 -1.16
N ALA A 21 6.67 -10.22 -0.76
CA ALA A 21 5.45 -10.99 -1.00
C ALA A 21 5.18 -11.18 -2.49
N GLY A 22 5.31 -10.12 -3.30
CA GLY A 22 5.12 -10.23 -4.75
C GLY A 22 6.19 -11.10 -5.43
N ILE A 23 7.45 -11.02 -4.98
CA ILE A 23 8.51 -11.93 -5.46
C ILE A 23 8.19 -13.38 -5.11
N ILE A 24 7.79 -13.66 -3.85
CA ILE A 24 7.40 -15.01 -3.42
C ILE A 24 6.19 -15.49 -4.23
N GLY A 25 5.19 -14.64 -4.45
CA GLY A 25 3.99 -14.99 -5.20
C GLY A 25 4.28 -15.45 -6.63
N PHE A 26 5.32 -14.92 -7.28
CA PHE A 26 5.74 -15.38 -8.62
C PHE A 26 6.24 -16.83 -8.63
N PHE A 27 6.74 -17.36 -7.52
CA PHE A 27 7.09 -18.78 -7.41
C PHE A 27 5.85 -19.68 -7.30
N TYR A 28 4.69 -19.13 -6.90
CA TYR A 28 3.41 -19.86 -6.82
C TYR A 28 2.58 -19.70 -8.10
N SER A 29 2.51 -18.50 -8.65
CA SER A 29 1.79 -18.23 -9.89
C SER A 29 2.41 -17.06 -10.66
N ALA A 30 2.88 -17.33 -11.88
CA ALA A 30 3.36 -16.34 -12.83
C ALA A 30 2.36 -16.06 -13.97
N ALA A 31 1.14 -16.59 -13.86
CA ALA A 31 0.14 -16.51 -14.91
C ALA A 31 -0.53 -15.12 -14.94
N PHE A 32 -0.68 -14.56 -16.15
CA PHE A 32 -1.32 -13.26 -16.39
C PHE A 32 -2.68 -13.41 -17.10
N ASP A 33 -3.23 -14.62 -17.14
CA ASP A 33 -4.51 -14.93 -17.76
C ASP A 33 -5.70 -14.65 -16.83
N SER A 34 -6.91 -14.68 -17.41
CA SER A 34 -8.18 -14.46 -16.69
C SER A 34 -8.39 -15.47 -15.54
N PRO A 35 -9.20 -15.14 -14.53
CA PRO A 35 -9.28 -15.88 -13.26
C PRO A 35 -9.84 -17.28 -13.50
N GLY A 36 -8.95 -18.24 -13.69
CA GLY A 36 -9.31 -19.66 -13.90
C GLY A 36 -8.26 -20.64 -13.38
N LYS A 37 -7.06 -20.16 -13.01
CA LYS A 37 -6.01 -20.94 -12.37
C LYS A 37 -5.39 -20.16 -11.21
N VAL A 38 -6.20 -19.91 -10.20
CA VAL A 38 -5.74 -19.36 -8.92
C VAL A 38 -5.00 -20.45 -8.16
N HIS A 39 -3.78 -20.13 -7.74
CA HIS A 39 -2.99 -20.95 -6.83
C HIS A 39 -2.81 -20.17 -5.54
N ASP A 40 -3.14 -20.80 -4.42
CA ASP A 40 -3.05 -20.15 -3.13
C ASP A 40 -1.63 -20.20 -2.58
N VAL A 41 -1.05 -19.03 -2.30
CA VAL A 41 0.19 -18.92 -1.53
C VAL A 41 -0.09 -19.44 -0.12
N PHE A 42 0.66 -20.45 0.29
CA PHE A 42 0.46 -21.19 1.55
C PHE A 42 -0.94 -21.80 1.75
N GLY A 43 -1.76 -21.91 0.70
CA GLY A 43 -3.14 -22.40 0.82
C GLY A 43 -4.15 -21.37 1.34
N VAL A 44 -3.76 -20.08 1.42
CA VAL A 44 -4.55 -19.04 2.09
C VAL A 44 -4.70 -17.76 1.27
N LEU A 45 -3.77 -17.39 0.39
CA LEU A 45 -3.84 -16.14 -0.37
C LEU A 45 -3.87 -16.41 -1.86
N SER A 46 -4.98 -16.09 -2.51
CA SER A 46 -5.13 -16.31 -3.95
C SER A 46 -4.33 -15.26 -4.74
N VAL A 47 -3.34 -15.70 -5.53
CA VAL A 47 -2.47 -14.79 -6.31
C VAL A 47 -2.37 -15.19 -7.79
N ASN A 48 -2.01 -14.22 -8.63
CA ASN A 48 -1.56 -14.43 -9.99
C ASN A 48 -0.47 -13.41 -10.35
N GLY A 49 0.04 -13.47 -11.58
CA GLY A 49 1.07 -12.56 -12.09
C GLY A 49 0.70 -11.09 -11.94
N TRP A 50 -0.56 -10.71 -12.22
CA TRP A 50 -1.02 -9.33 -12.05
C TRP A 50 -0.98 -8.89 -10.57
N HIS A 51 -1.47 -9.72 -9.67
CA HIS A 51 -1.46 -9.44 -8.23
C HIS A 51 -0.02 -9.26 -7.71
N ASN A 52 0.90 -10.12 -8.15
CA ASN A 52 2.31 -10.05 -7.77
C ASN A 52 2.99 -8.77 -8.27
N VAL A 53 2.71 -8.34 -9.51
CA VAL A 53 3.22 -7.07 -10.05
C VAL A 53 2.70 -5.90 -9.24
N VAL A 54 1.40 -5.87 -8.91
CA VAL A 54 0.82 -4.79 -8.10
C VAL A 54 1.50 -4.70 -6.74
N HIS A 55 1.76 -5.82 -6.06
CA HIS A 55 2.51 -5.84 -4.81
C HIS A 55 3.95 -5.33 -4.96
N ILE A 56 4.69 -5.77 -5.98
CA ILE A 56 6.06 -5.30 -6.22
C ILE A 56 6.08 -3.79 -6.50
N VAL A 57 5.19 -3.29 -7.36
CA VAL A 57 5.14 -1.87 -7.73
C VAL A 57 4.77 -1.02 -6.51
N THR A 58 3.70 -1.37 -5.81
CA THR A 58 3.27 -0.61 -4.62
C THR A 58 4.30 -0.69 -3.49
N GLY A 59 4.98 -1.83 -3.34
CA GLY A 59 6.08 -1.99 -2.39
C GLY A 59 7.32 -1.16 -2.74
N ALA A 60 7.74 -1.18 -4.00
CA ALA A 60 8.87 -0.39 -4.50
C ALA A 60 8.62 1.11 -4.34
N LEU A 61 7.41 1.59 -4.60
CA LEU A 61 7.02 2.99 -4.35
C LEU A 61 7.22 3.39 -2.87
N GLY A 62 6.95 2.47 -1.93
CA GLY A 62 7.20 2.70 -0.51
C GLY A 62 8.68 2.87 -0.18
N LEU A 63 9.51 1.97 -0.71
CA LEU A 63 10.97 2.01 -0.55
C LEU A 63 11.61 3.22 -1.22
N LEU A 64 11.01 3.75 -2.28
CA LEU A 64 11.45 4.99 -2.94
C LEU A 64 10.94 6.26 -2.22
N SER A 65 9.94 6.13 -1.33
CA SER A 65 9.27 7.24 -0.65
C SER A 65 9.77 7.46 0.78
N LEU A 66 11.01 7.12 1.13
CA LEU A 66 11.50 7.20 2.51
C LEU A 66 11.78 8.62 3.03
N GLY A 67 11.62 9.67 2.21
CA GLY A 67 11.65 11.07 2.66
C GLY A 67 10.43 11.41 3.53
N TYR A 68 10.52 12.42 4.41
CA TYR A 68 9.44 12.75 5.35
C TYR A 68 8.10 13.07 4.64
N ALA A 69 8.11 13.99 3.67
CA ALA A 69 6.91 14.35 2.92
C ALA A 69 6.41 13.20 2.02
N ALA A 70 7.34 12.53 1.33
CA ALA A 70 7.03 11.42 0.44
C ALA A 70 6.41 10.22 1.18
N SER A 71 6.98 9.82 2.33
CA SER A 71 6.48 8.71 3.13
C SER A 71 5.10 8.99 3.69
N ARG A 72 4.84 10.25 4.07
CA ARG A 72 3.52 10.69 4.52
C ARG A 72 2.49 10.62 3.40
N ALA A 73 2.84 11.07 2.19
CA ALA A 73 1.98 10.94 1.01
C ALA A 73 1.73 9.47 0.64
N TYR A 74 2.77 8.64 0.68
CA TYR A 74 2.67 7.20 0.44
C TYR A 74 1.75 6.51 1.45
N ALA A 75 1.92 6.79 2.75
CA ALA A 75 1.08 6.20 3.80
C ALA A 75 -0.41 6.52 3.62
N LEU A 76 -0.73 7.77 3.24
CA LEU A 76 -2.11 8.16 2.92
C LEU A 76 -2.61 7.47 1.66
N GLY A 77 -1.87 7.59 0.55
CA GLY A 77 -2.30 7.09 -0.75
C GLY A 77 -2.47 5.57 -0.74
N LEU A 78 -1.47 4.84 -0.26
CA LEU A 78 -1.54 3.39 -0.12
C LEU A 78 -2.65 2.98 0.86
N GLY A 79 -2.76 3.70 1.99
CA GLY A 79 -3.79 3.45 3.00
C GLY A 79 -5.21 3.52 2.43
N VAL A 80 -5.53 4.60 1.72
CA VAL A 80 -6.84 4.77 1.06
C VAL A 80 -7.08 3.70 0.01
N VAL A 81 -6.11 3.43 -0.86
CA VAL A 81 -6.25 2.43 -1.93
C VAL A 81 -6.50 1.04 -1.35
N TYR A 82 -5.74 0.62 -0.35
CA TYR A 82 -5.87 -0.72 0.22
C TYR A 82 -7.17 -0.89 1.03
N ILE A 83 -7.69 0.17 1.66
CA ILE A 83 -9.04 0.14 2.23
C ILE A 83 -10.10 -0.04 1.13
N ALA A 84 -10.00 0.71 0.03
CA ALA A 84 -10.96 0.58 -1.07
C ALA A 84 -10.94 -0.83 -1.67
N ILE A 85 -9.76 -1.40 -1.88
CA ILE A 85 -9.58 -2.78 -2.35
C ILE A 85 -10.14 -3.79 -1.36
N ALA A 86 -9.87 -3.65 -0.06
CA ALA A 86 -10.40 -4.53 0.97
C ALA A 86 -11.95 -4.51 1.01
N VAL A 87 -12.54 -3.31 0.99
CA VAL A 87 -14.00 -3.14 0.96
C VAL A 87 -14.59 -3.78 -0.29
N TRP A 88 -13.99 -3.56 -1.46
CA TRP A 88 -14.43 -4.20 -2.70
C TRP A 88 -14.35 -5.73 -2.59
N GLY A 89 -13.23 -6.26 -2.09
CA GLY A 89 -13.01 -7.69 -1.88
C GLY A 89 -14.07 -8.32 -0.97
N PHE A 90 -14.41 -7.67 0.14
CA PHE A 90 -15.50 -8.13 1.01
C PHE A 90 -16.88 -8.08 0.34
N ILE A 91 -17.12 -7.13 -0.57
CA ILE A 91 -18.40 -7.03 -1.31
C ILE A 91 -18.54 -8.17 -2.32
N ILE A 92 -17.49 -8.46 -3.10
CA ILE A 92 -17.57 -9.49 -4.15
C ILE A 92 -17.39 -10.90 -3.61
N GLY A 93 -16.64 -11.07 -2.51
CA GLY A 93 -16.47 -12.35 -1.82
C GLY A 93 -15.46 -13.28 -2.46
N ASN A 94 -15.43 -14.53 -1.98
CA ASN A 94 -14.44 -15.53 -2.38
C ASN A 94 -14.63 -16.01 -3.82
N HIS A 95 -13.52 -16.39 -4.46
CA HIS A 95 -13.47 -16.92 -5.84
C HIS A 95 -13.87 -15.92 -6.94
N GLU A 96 -13.99 -14.65 -6.59
CA GLU A 96 -14.21 -13.55 -7.53
C GLU A 96 -12.89 -12.84 -7.88
N SER A 97 -12.99 -11.84 -8.74
CA SER A 97 -11.84 -11.01 -9.10
C SER A 97 -12.16 -9.53 -9.15
N ILE A 98 -11.23 -8.72 -8.66
CA ILE A 98 -11.23 -7.28 -8.87
C ILE A 98 -10.81 -6.99 -10.32
N LEU A 99 -11.60 -6.13 -10.99
CA LEU A 99 -11.40 -5.73 -12.39
C LEU A 99 -11.40 -6.89 -13.41
N GLY A 100 -11.83 -8.10 -13.01
CA GLY A 100 -11.88 -9.28 -13.89
C GLY A 100 -10.57 -10.05 -14.01
N PHE A 101 -9.52 -9.69 -13.26
CA PHE A 101 -8.20 -10.35 -13.37
C PHE A 101 -7.35 -10.36 -12.08
N ILE A 102 -7.68 -9.62 -11.03
CA ILE A 102 -6.98 -9.71 -9.74
C ILE A 102 -7.79 -10.62 -8.82
N PRO A 103 -7.33 -11.84 -8.51
CA PRO A 103 -8.08 -12.75 -7.64
C PRO A 103 -8.20 -12.16 -6.24
N VAL A 104 -9.35 -12.39 -5.60
CA VAL A 104 -9.55 -12.03 -4.20
C VAL A 104 -10.16 -13.16 -3.41
N ASN A 105 -9.79 -13.20 -2.13
CA ASN A 105 -10.46 -14.00 -1.12
C ASN A 105 -10.54 -13.21 0.19
N THR A 106 -11.24 -13.77 1.16
CA THR A 106 -11.52 -13.11 2.45
C THR A 106 -10.22 -12.79 3.18
N GLU A 107 -9.27 -13.71 3.20
CA GLU A 107 -7.98 -13.56 3.87
C GLU A 107 -7.14 -12.46 3.24
N ASP A 108 -7.15 -12.37 1.92
CA ASP A 108 -6.53 -11.27 1.18
C ASP A 108 -7.20 -9.93 1.49
N SER A 109 -8.53 -9.89 1.55
CA SER A 109 -9.29 -8.68 1.90
C SER A 109 -8.98 -8.21 3.33
N VAL A 110 -8.79 -9.13 4.27
CA VAL A 110 -8.35 -8.82 5.66
C VAL A 110 -6.92 -8.28 5.66
N LEU A 111 -5.99 -8.89 4.93
CA LEU A 111 -4.62 -8.40 4.82
C LEU A 111 -4.60 -6.97 4.24
N HIS A 112 -5.37 -6.73 3.18
CA HIS A 112 -5.53 -5.41 2.60
C HIS A 112 -6.09 -4.39 3.59
N ALA A 113 -7.08 -4.78 4.41
CA ALA A 113 -7.64 -3.92 5.45
C ALA A 113 -6.57 -3.55 6.50
N ILE A 114 -5.74 -4.50 6.93
CA ILE A 114 -4.65 -4.24 7.90
C ILE A 114 -3.65 -3.23 7.33
N ILE A 115 -3.22 -3.42 6.07
CA ILE A 115 -2.31 -2.49 5.38
C ILE A 115 -2.96 -1.11 5.29
N GLY A 116 -4.23 -1.06 4.87
CA GLY A 116 -5.00 0.17 4.74
C GLY A 116 -5.10 0.96 6.04
N VAL A 117 -5.56 0.32 7.12
CA VAL A 117 -5.75 0.93 8.43
C VAL A 117 -4.41 1.41 9.00
N THR A 118 -3.36 0.59 8.92
CA THR A 118 -2.04 0.97 9.44
C THR A 118 -1.41 2.11 8.64
N GLY A 119 -1.65 2.20 7.33
CA GLY A 119 -1.22 3.32 6.50
C GLY A 119 -1.92 4.64 6.87
N LEU A 120 -3.24 4.61 7.02
CA LEU A 120 -4.01 5.77 7.46
C LEU A 120 -3.63 6.21 8.88
N ALA A 121 -3.39 5.26 9.78
CA ALA A 121 -2.90 5.54 11.13
C ALA A 121 -1.51 6.20 11.07
N ALA A 122 -0.56 5.64 10.33
CA ALA A 122 0.80 6.17 10.17
C ALA A 122 0.80 7.59 9.58
N TYR A 123 -0.08 7.85 8.61
CA TYR A 123 -0.32 9.20 8.08
C TYR A 123 -0.82 10.16 9.16
N ALA A 124 -1.87 9.77 9.89
CA ALA A 124 -2.52 10.62 10.88
C ALA A 124 -1.58 10.99 12.03
N VAL A 125 -0.77 10.05 12.52
CA VAL A 125 0.15 10.30 13.64
C VAL A 125 1.47 10.95 13.21
N THR A 126 1.77 11.01 11.91
CA THR A 126 2.91 11.77 11.39
C THR A 126 2.47 13.22 11.17
N PRO A 127 3.06 14.24 11.82
CA PRO A 127 2.65 15.63 11.61
C PRO A 127 2.83 16.12 10.17
N ALA A 128 1.97 17.01 9.71
CA ALA A 128 2.29 17.83 8.53
C ALA A 128 3.53 18.68 8.87
N GLY A 129 4.47 18.83 7.94
CA GLY A 129 5.64 19.69 8.16
C GLY A 129 5.21 21.13 8.48
N PRO A 130 6.10 21.98 9.06
CA PRO A 130 5.78 23.38 9.31
C PRO A 130 5.27 24.04 8.03
N GLU A 131 4.12 24.71 8.13
CA GLU A 131 3.62 25.58 7.06
C GLU A 131 4.72 26.60 6.72
N PRO A 132 4.98 26.93 5.43
CA PRO A 132 5.94 27.98 5.10
C PRO A 132 5.55 29.22 5.89
N ALA A 133 6.41 29.66 6.81
CA ALA A 133 6.15 30.83 7.62
C ALA A 133 5.71 31.95 6.68
N THR A 134 4.49 32.44 6.87
CA THR A 134 3.94 33.57 6.13
C THR A 134 5.03 34.65 6.15
N ALA A 135 5.57 34.97 4.97
CA ALA A 135 6.68 35.89 4.85
C ALA A 135 6.31 37.19 5.58
N PRO A 136 7.18 37.74 6.45
CA PRO A 136 6.89 39.00 7.13
C PRO A 136 6.49 40.06 6.09
N PRO A 137 5.45 40.88 6.37
CA PRO A 137 5.04 41.93 5.44
C PRO A 137 6.26 42.80 5.10
N ALA A 138 6.45 43.03 3.79
CA ALA A 138 7.56 43.85 3.31
C ALA A 138 7.56 45.20 4.04
N PRO A 139 8.72 45.72 4.49
CA PRO A 139 8.78 46.98 5.20
C PRO A 139 8.19 48.08 4.32
N ALA A 140 7.21 48.81 4.87
CA ALA A 140 6.65 49.98 4.22
C ALA A 140 7.79 51.00 4.04
N GLY A 141 8.13 51.27 2.78
CA GLY A 141 9.19 52.22 2.43
C GLY A 141 8.90 53.61 2.99
N SER A 142 9.94 54.22 3.57
CA SER A 142 10.01 55.61 4.03
C SER A 142 10.19 56.60 2.88
#